data_AF-A0A2A4N4N6-F1
#
_entry.id   AF-A0A2A4N4N6-F1
#
_cell.length_a   1.000
_cell.length_b   1.000
_cell.length_c   1.000
_cell.angle_alpha   90.00
_cell.angle_beta   90.00
_cell.angle_gamma   90.00
#
_symmetry.space_group_name_H-M   'P 1'
#
loop_
_entity.id
_entity.type
_entity.pdbx_description
1 polymer ?
#
loop_
_entity_poly.entity_id
_entity_poly.type
_entity_poly.pdbx_seq_one_letter_code
_entity_poly.pdbx_strand_id
1 'polypeptide(L)' 'MKNSPKSPKSARMTTGSAARIQGASARANGGQTPKGGFPARAQKAAAKNSAGKRK' A
#
# COMPACT_ATOMS: atom_id res chain seq x y z
N MET A 1 -26.87 -1.37 20.00
CA MET A 1 -25.68 -2.16 19.63
C MET A 1 -24.50 -1.20 19.55
N LYS A 2 -23.51 -1.32 20.45
CA LYS A 2 -22.33 -0.44 20.49
C LYS A 2 -21.20 -1.13 19.73
N ASN A 3 -21.06 -0.84 18.43
CA ASN A 3 -19.98 -1.39 17.61
C ASN A 3 -18.73 -0.52 17.78
N SER A 4 -17.91 -0.83 18.77
CA SER A 4 -16.60 -0.20 18.94
C SER A 4 -15.76 -0.43 17.67
N PRO A 5 -15.14 0.59 17.04
CA PRO A 5 -14.23 0.39 15.94
C PRO A 5 -13.02 -0.38 16.47
N LYS A 6 -12.95 -1.67 16.12
CA LYS A 6 -11.79 -2.52 16.32
C LYS A 6 -10.56 -1.72 15.89
N SER A 7 -9.67 -1.39 16.83
CA SER A 7 -8.40 -0.69 16.58
C SER A 7 -7.82 -1.25 15.28
N PRO A 8 -7.59 -0.44 14.22
CA PRO A 8 -7.33 -1.00 12.91
C PRO A 8 -6.05 -1.82 13.04
N LYS A 9 -6.19 -3.15 12.99
CA LYS A 9 -5.07 -4.09 12.89
C LYS A 9 -4.19 -3.53 11.78
N SER A 10 -3.06 -2.92 12.16
CA SER A 10 -2.20 -2.03 11.35
C SER A 10 -2.54 -2.14 9.87
N ALA A 11 -3.27 -1.13 9.34
CA ALA A 11 -3.98 -1.23 8.07
C ALA A 11 -3.09 -1.87 7.00
N ARG A 12 -3.39 -3.13 6.67
CA ARG A 12 -2.55 -3.92 5.76
C ARG A 12 -2.47 -3.19 4.43
N MET A 13 -1.25 -2.99 3.94
CA MET A 13 -1.04 -2.38 2.63
C MET A 13 -1.79 -3.17 1.55
N THR A 14 -2.66 -2.50 0.80
CA THR A 14 -3.47 -3.09 -0.28
C THR A 14 -2.90 -2.68 -1.65
N THR A 15 -3.28 -3.40 -2.70
CA THR A 15 -2.92 -3.04 -4.09
C THR A 15 -3.46 -1.66 -4.49
N GLY A 16 -4.69 -1.33 -4.09
CA GLY A 16 -5.28 0.00 -4.33
C GLY A 16 -4.51 1.12 -3.63
N SER A 17 -4.12 0.93 -2.37
CA SER A 17 -3.28 1.90 -1.66
C SER A 17 -1.89 2.03 -2.29
N ALA A 18 -1.28 0.92 -2.70
CA ALA A 18 0.01 0.94 -3.38
C ALA A 18 -0.05 1.71 -4.72
N ALA A 19 -1.10 1.52 -5.52
CA ALA A 19 -1.29 2.26 -6.77
C ALA A 19 -1.42 3.78 -6.54
N ARG A 20 -2.14 4.20 -5.50
CA ARG A 20 -2.23 5.61 -5.11
C ARG A 20 -0.86 6.18 -4.70
N ILE A 21 -0.09 5.42 -3.92
CA ILE A 21 1.27 5.80 -3.50
C ILE A 21 2.20 5.92 -4.71
N GLN A 22 2.13 4.97 -5.66
CA GLN A 22 2.89 5.03 -6.90
C GLN A 22 2.54 6.27 -7.72
N GLY A 23 1.25 6.55 -7.94
CA GLY A 23 0.80 7.71 -8.70
C GLY A 23 1.23 9.03 -8.06
N ALA A 24 1.09 9.18 -6.74
CA ALA A 24 1.54 10.37 -6.04
C ALA A 24 3.06 10.58 -6.15
N SER A 25 3.83 9.49 -5.98
CA SER A 25 5.28 9.55 -6.15
C SER A 25 5.69 9.89 -7.59
N ALA A 26 5.06 9.28 -8.59
CA ALA A 26 5.34 9.55 -9.98
C ALA A 26 5.08 11.02 -10.33
N ARG A 27 3.95 11.59 -9.89
CA ARG A 27 3.64 13.01 -10.08
C ARG A 27 4.69 13.93 -9.48
N ALA A 28 5.22 13.58 -8.31
CA ALA A 28 6.26 14.36 -7.64
C ALA A 28 7.66 14.23 -8.28
N ASN A 29 7.92 13.18 -9.06
CA ASN A 29 9.24 12.86 -9.62
C ASN A 29 9.22 12.81 -11.16
N GLY A 30 8.43 13.65 -11.82
CA GLY A 30 8.41 13.74 -13.29
C GLY A 30 7.98 12.45 -14.01
N GLY A 31 7.07 11.69 -13.40
CA GLY A 31 6.59 10.40 -13.91
C GLY A 31 7.41 9.19 -13.44
N GLN A 32 8.49 9.38 -12.69
CA GLN A 32 9.35 8.29 -12.24
C GLN A 32 9.06 7.86 -10.81
N THR A 33 9.37 6.60 -10.49
CA THR A 33 9.24 6.09 -9.13
C THR A 33 10.63 5.70 -8.62
N PRO A 34 11.17 6.36 -7.58
CA PRO A 34 12.53 6.10 -7.12
C PRO A 34 12.66 4.69 -6.54
N LYS A 35 13.71 3.98 -6.98
CA LYS A 35 14.05 2.63 -6.50
C LYS A 35 14.41 2.68 -5.01
N GLY A 36 13.97 1.67 -4.25
CA GLY A 36 14.25 1.58 -2.80
C GLY A 36 13.47 2.56 -1.91
N GLY A 37 12.75 3.52 -2.50
CA GLY A 37 11.92 4.49 -1.77
C GLY A 37 10.64 3.89 -1.18
N PHE A 38 9.90 4.73 -0.47
CA PHE A 38 8.58 4.39 0.07
C PHE A 38 7.62 3.71 -0.94
N PRO A 39 7.46 4.16 -2.20
CA PRO A 39 6.59 3.49 -3.16
C PRO A 39 7.02 2.04 -3.46
N ALA A 40 8.32 1.75 -3.50
CA ALA A 40 8.82 0.38 -3.68
C ALA A 40 8.48 -0.51 -2.47
N ARG A 41 8.61 0.05 -1.25
CA ARG A 41 8.22 -0.65 -0.01
C ARG A 41 6.72 -0.91 0.06
N ALA A 42 5.89 0.05 -0.37
CA ALA A 42 4.44 -0.09 -0.43
C ALA A 42 4.01 -1.19 -1.40
N GLN A 43 4.58 -1.24 -2.60
CA GLN A 43 4.34 -2.33 -3.56
C GLN A 43 4.73 -3.69 -2.98
N LYS A 44 5.92 -3.79 -2.36
CA LYS A 44 6.37 -5.03 -1.73
C LYS A 44 5.43 -5.51 -0.63
N ALA A 45 4.91 -4.59 0.18
CA ALA A 45 3.93 -4.90 1.22
C ALA A 45 2.58 -5.34 0.63
N ALA A 46 2.09 -4.66 -0.41
CA ALA A 46 0.87 -5.05 -1.11
C ALA A 46 0.99 -6.43 -1.78
N ALA A 47 2.11 -6.73 -2.43
CA ALA A 47 2.40 -8.02 -3.04
C ALA A 47 2.42 -9.14 -1.99
N LYS A 48 3.12 -8.93 -0.87
CA LYS A 48 3.15 -9.89 0.25
C LYS A 48 1.75 -10.13 0.84
N ASN A 49 0.98 -9.07 1.02
CA ASN A 49 -0.38 -9.17 1.56
C ASN A 49 -1.38 -9.80 0.59
N SER A 50 -1.14 -9.67 -0.73
CA SER A 50 -1.95 -10.30 -1.77
C SER A 50 -1.57 -11.77 -1.97
N ALA A 51 -0.30 -12.13 -1.82
CA ALA A 51 0.16 -13.52 -1.84
C ALA A 51 -0.46 -14.35 -0.69
N GLY A 52 -0.64 -13.75 0.49
CA GLY A 52 -1.38 -14.34 1.60
C GLY A 52 -2.91 -14.34 1.45
N LYS A 53 -3.44 -13.78 0.34
CA LYS A 53 -4.87 -13.68 0.01
C LYS A 53 -5.29 -14.66 -1.10
N ARG A 54 -4.45 -15.65 -1.41
CA ARG A 54 -4.82 -16.85 -2.18
C ARG A 54 -5.36 -17.91 -1.22
N LYS A 55 -6.63 -17.78 -0.81
CA LYS A 55 -7.43 -18.90 -0.30
C LYS A 55 -8.84 -18.76 -0.82
#